data_AF-A0A543L2Q4-F1
#
_entry.id   AF-A0A543L2Q4-F1
#
_cell.length_a   1.000
_cell.length_b   1.000
_cell.length_c   1.000
_cell.angle_alpha   90.00
_cell.angle_beta   90.00
_cell.angle_gamma   90.00
#
_symmetry.space_group_name_H-M   'P 1'
#
loop_
_entity.id
_entity.type
_entity.pdbx_description
1 polymer ?
#
loop_
_entity_poly.entity_id
_entity_poly.type
_entity_poly.pdbx_seq_one_letter_code
_entity_poly.pdbx_strand_id
1 'polypeptide(L)'
;MTLDYLDFDYSEDDEGTGTFDAMACVTEAQWARLQHEITQVLQWCHEQFPEGPSPLEDGGDWQYDLRGVQEVSTPVALHFDPATGGVARQFETAAPPRLTVTLTLSGHAQFCEALRAEFGLE
;
A
#
# COMPACT_ATOMS: atom_id res chain seq x y z
N MET A 1 12.79 -4.23 11.72
CA MET A 1 13.57 -3.66 10.58
C MET A 1 12.92 -2.34 10.16
N THR A 2 13.62 -1.40 9.49
CA THR A 2 12.99 -0.13 9.05
C THR A 2 12.61 -0.23 7.57
N LEU A 3 11.34 0.02 7.26
CA LEU A 3 10.78 0.11 5.91
C LEU A 3 10.85 1.59 5.47
N ASP A 4 11.36 1.87 4.27
CA ASP A 4 11.48 3.24 3.74
C ASP A 4 10.24 3.66 2.91
N TYR A 5 9.49 2.70 2.34
CA TYR A 5 8.35 2.96 1.46
C TYR A 5 7.03 2.41 1.98
N LEU A 6 7.04 1.22 2.60
CA LEU A 6 5.85 0.64 3.20
C LEU A 6 5.58 1.27 4.58
N ASP A 7 4.66 2.21 4.61
CA ASP A 7 4.10 2.81 5.83
C ASP A 7 2.73 2.18 6.06
N PHE A 8 2.56 1.46 7.18
CA PHE A 8 1.34 0.70 7.44
C PHE A 8 0.42 1.47 8.40
N ASP A 9 -0.79 1.74 7.95
CA ASP A 9 -1.91 2.17 8.78
C ASP A 9 -2.64 0.94 9.33
N TYR A 10 -2.77 0.85 10.66
CA TYR A 10 -3.51 -0.23 11.31
C TYR A 10 -4.95 0.15 11.62
N SER A 11 -5.85 -0.81 11.42
CA SER A 11 -7.25 -0.77 11.87
C SER A 11 -7.67 -2.14 12.41
N GLU A 12 -8.67 -2.16 13.29
CA GLU A 12 -9.27 -3.40 13.82
C GLU A 12 -10.79 -3.32 13.66
N ASP A 13 -11.41 -4.43 13.26
CA ASP A 13 -12.87 -4.53 13.18
C ASP A 13 -13.51 -5.04 14.50
N ASP A 14 -14.84 -5.03 14.56
CA ASP A 14 -15.59 -5.49 15.74
C ASP A 14 -15.42 -6.99 16.04
N GLU A 15 -14.84 -7.77 15.12
CA GLU A 15 -14.58 -9.21 15.26
C GLU A 15 -13.16 -9.50 15.75
N GLY A 16 -12.34 -8.46 15.97
CA GLY A 16 -10.96 -8.58 16.44
C GLY A 16 -9.97 -8.96 15.33
N THR A 17 -10.34 -8.74 14.07
CA THR A 17 -9.43 -8.87 12.94
C THR A 17 -8.71 -7.55 12.73
N GLY A 18 -7.38 -7.60 12.79
CA GLY A 18 -6.54 -6.46 12.47
C GLY A 18 -6.26 -6.41 10.97
N THR A 19 -6.21 -5.20 10.42
CA THR A 19 -5.82 -4.92 9.03
C THR A 19 -4.74 -3.85 9.01
N PHE A 20 -3.64 -4.15 8.35
CA PHE A 20 -2.54 -3.24 8.05
C PHE A 20 -2.60 -2.88 6.57
N ASP A 21 -2.77 -1.62 6.24
CA ASP A 21 -2.75 -1.14 4.86
C ASP A 21 -1.55 -0.25 4.62
N ALA A 22 -0.79 -0.53 3.56
CA ALA A 22 0.31 0.32 3.12
C ALA A 22 0.13 0.70 1.66
N MET A 23 0.36 1.97 1.35
CA MET A 23 0.34 2.49 -0.01
C MET A 23 1.64 3.24 -0.32
N ALA A 24 2.33 2.81 -1.38
CA ALA A 24 3.56 3.44 -1.85
C ALA A 24 3.45 3.83 -3.33
N CYS A 25 3.79 5.08 -3.66
CA CYS A 25 3.83 5.56 -5.05
C CYS A 25 5.28 5.90 -5.45
N VAL A 26 5.84 5.11 -6.36
CA VAL A 26 7.26 5.15 -6.71
C VAL A 26 7.48 5.41 -8.19
N THR A 27 8.67 5.93 -8.50
CA THR A 27 9.18 5.97 -9.89
C THR A 27 9.84 4.64 -10.24
N GLU A 28 10.09 4.41 -11.55
CA GLU A 28 10.82 3.24 -12.04
C GLU A 28 12.17 3.04 -11.33
N ALA A 29 12.89 4.12 -11.03
CA ALA A 29 14.19 4.06 -10.36
C ALA A 29 14.11 3.60 -8.89
N GLN A 30 12.93 3.72 -8.28
CA GLN A 30 12.69 3.36 -6.87
C GLN A 30 12.04 1.98 -6.73
N TRP A 31 11.53 1.41 -7.83
CA TRP A 31 10.80 0.15 -7.84
C TRP A 31 11.56 -0.99 -7.15
N ALA A 32 12.84 -1.16 -7.47
CA ALA A 32 13.65 -2.24 -6.89
C ALA A 32 13.71 -2.19 -5.35
N ARG A 33 13.66 -0.98 -4.75
CA ARG A 33 13.66 -0.82 -3.29
C ARG A 33 12.31 -1.17 -2.68
N LEU A 34 11.21 -0.66 -3.27
CA LEU A 34 9.87 -1.02 -2.83
C LEU A 34 9.60 -2.52 -2.96
N GLN A 35 10.02 -3.14 -4.07
CA GLN A 35 9.91 -4.58 -4.28
C GLN A 35 10.65 -5.37 -3.18
N HIS A 36 11.83 -4.90 -2.77
CA HIS A 36 12.59 -5.54 -1.70
C HIS A 36 11.84 -5.49 -0.35
N GLU A 37 11.18 -4.38 -0.03
CA GLU A 37 10.36 -4.26 1.18
C GLU A 37 9.14 -5.17 1.15
N ILE A 38 8.39 -5.17 0.05
CA ILE A 38 7.24 -6.07 -0.14
C ILE A 38 7.66 -7.53 0.02
N THR A 39 8.80 -7.90 -0.59
CA THR A 39 9.32 -9.28 -0.52
C THR A 39 9.71 -9.63 0.91
N GLN A 40 10.38 -8.73 1.64
CA GLN A 40 10.77 -8.97 3.03
C GLN A 40 9.54 -9.20 3.92
N VAL A 41 8.53 -8.34 3.81
CA VAL A 41 7.30 -8.46 4.62
C VAL A 41 6.57 -9.76 4.31
N LEU A 42 6.30 -10.04 3.03
CA LEU A 42 5.56 -11.25 2.64
C LEU A 42 6.35 -12.53 2.94
N GLN A 43 7.66 -12.53 2.72
CA GLN A 43 8.49 -13.69 3.04
C GLN A 43 8.48 -13.96 4.55
N TRP A 44 8.62 -12.93 5.39
CA TRP A 44 8.53 -13.10 6.83
C TRP A 44 7.16 -13.65 7.25
N CYS A 45 6.05 -13.15 6.68
CA CYS A 45 4.72 -13.67 6.98
C CYS A 45 4.61 -15.17 6.66
N HIS A 46 5.11 -15.59 5.49
CA HIS A 46 5.14 -17.00 5.10
C HIS A 46 6.06 -17.86 5.98
N GLU A 47 7.16 -17.30 6.51
CA GLU A 47 8.08 -18.00 7.40
C GLU A 47 7.51 -18.17 8.82
N GLN A 48 6.82 -17.16 9.34
CA GLN A 48 6.22 -17.20 10.68
C GLN A 48 4.87 -17.93 10.72
N PHE A 49 4.10 -17.87 9.62
CA PHE A 49 2.76 -18.46 9.51
C PHE A 49 2.72 -19.43 8.31
N PRO A 50 3.35 -20.62 8.45
CA PRO A 50 3.59 -21.55 7.34
C PRO A 50 2.33 -22.27 6.83
N GLU A 51 1.23 -22.24 7.60
CA GLU A 51 -0.09 -22.72 7.13
C GLU A 51 -0.61 -21.89 5.94
N GLY A 52 0.01 -20.73 5.72
CA GLY A 52 -0.12 -19.94 4.51
C GLY A 52 -1.23 -18.90 4.59
N PRO A 53 -1.25 -17.96 3.64
CA PRO A 53 -2.34 -17.01 3.54
C PRO A 53 -3.59 -17.78 3.11
N SER A 54 -4.66 -17.64 3.87
CA SER A 54 -5.96 -18.23 3.58
C SER A 54 -7.04 -17.22 3.96
N PRO A 55 -8.18 -17.18 3.24
CA PRO A 55 -9.29 -16.32 3.63
C PRO A 55 -9.60 -16.50 5.11
N LEU A 56 -9.72 -15.38 5.84
CA LEU A 56 -10.06 -15.41 7.27
C LEU A 56 -11.43 -16.08 7.48
N GLU A 57 -12.35 -15.91 6.53
CA GLU A 57 -13.66 -16.58 6.52
C GLU A 57 -13.58 -18.12 6.45
N ASP A 58 -12.48 -18.65 5.90
CA ASP A 58 -12.21 -20.10 5.81
C ASP A 58 -11.39 -20.61 7.01
N GLY A 59 -11.16 -19.77 8.03
CA GLY A 59 -10.38 -20.10 9.22
C GLY A 59 -8.87 -19.94 9.03
N GLY A 60 -8.43 -19.13 8.07
CA GLY A 60 -7.01 -18.77 7.93
C GLY A 60 -6.52 -17.85 9.06
N ASP A 61 -5.25 -17.96 9.44
CA ASP A 61 -4.66 -17.09 10.46
C ASP A 61 -4.33 -15.69 9.94
N TRP A 62 -4.07 -15.59 8.63
CA TRP A 62 -3.73 -14.36 7.95
C TRP A 62 -4.04 -14.43 6.45
N GLN A 63 -4.21 -13.27 5.83
CA GLN A 63 -4.37 -13.10 4.39
C GLN A 63 -3.70 -11.82 3.93
N TYR A 64 -3.50 -11.68 2.62
CA TYR A 64 -3.02 -10.43 2.02
C TYR A 64 -3.67 -10.14 0.69
N ASP A 65 -3.71 -8.85 0.32
CA ASP A 65 -4.04 -8.36 -1.01
C ASP A 65 -2.90 -7.44 -1.48
N LEU A 66 -2.34 -7.71 -2.66
CA LEU A 66 -1.27 -6.91 -3.26
C LEU A 66 -1.74 -6.41 -4.62
N ARG A 67 -1.84 -5.09 -4.76
CA ARG A 67 -2.29 -4.41 -5.98
C ARG A 67 -1.26 -3.44 -6.48
N GLY A 68 -1.19 -3.30 -7.81
CA GLY A 68 -0.34 -2.34 -8.48
C GLY A 68 -1.09 -1.62 -9.60
N VAL A 69 -0.91 -0.31 -9.69
CA VAL A 69 -1.42 0.53 -10.78
C VAL A 69 -0.29 1.41 -11.28
N GLN A 70 -0.04 1.39 -12.59
CA GLN A 70 0.91 2.28 -13.23
C GLN A 70 0.18 3.37 -14.01
N GLU A 71 0.51 4.62 -13.71
CA GLU A 71 -0.17 5.78 -14.27
C GLU A 71 0.83 6.82 -14.79
N VAL A 72 0.41 7.58 -15.80
CA VAL A 72 1.15 8.71 -16.35
C VAL A 72 0.30 9.95 -16.13
N SER A 73 0.74 10.84 -15.23
CA SER A 73 0.02 12.07 -14.93
C SER A 73 0.43 13.18 -15.90
N THR A 74 -0.55 13.87 -16.46
CA THR A 74 -0.33 15.12 -17.21
C THR A 74 -0.84 16.28 -16.37
N PRO A 75 0.04 17.16 -15.85
CA PRO A 75 -0.40 18.32 -15.09
C PRO A 75 -1.34 19.20 -15.92
N VAL A 76 -2.33 19.78 -15.25
CA VAL A 76 -3.32 20.68 -15.86
C VAL A 76 -3.36 21.96 -15.07
N ALA A 77 -2.94 23.06 -15.68
CA ALA A 77 -3.14 24.38 -15.12
C ALA A 77 -4.61 24.79 -15.33
N LEU A 78 -5.29 25.11 -14.23
CA LEU A 78 -6.68 25.58 -14.23
C LEU A 78 -6.70 27.07 -13.90
N HIS A 79 -7.38 27.84 -14.73
CA HIS A 79 -7.51 29.28 -14.58
C HIS A 79 -8.98 29.67 -14.58
N PHE A 80 -9.44 30.31 -13.51
CA PHE A 80 -10.77 30.92 -13.47
C PHE A 80 -10.71 32.31 -14.10
N ASP A 81 -11.60 32.57 -15.05
CA ASP A 81 -11.77 33.89 -15.64
C ASP A 81 -13.00 34.58 -15.02
N PRO A 82 -12.81 35.60 -14.17
CA PRO A 82 -13.92 36.29 -13.52
C PRO A 82 -14.78 37.11 -14.48
N ALA A 83 -14.27 37.46 -15.67
CA ALA A 83 -15.02 38.24 -16.65
C ALA A 83 -16.07 37.39 -17.38
N THR A 84 -15.78 36.10 -17.58
CA THR A 84 -16.67 35.16 -18.25
C THR A 84 -17.34 34.18 -17.27
N GLY A 85 -16.87 34.11 -16.02
CA GLY A 85 -17.31 33.13 -15.02
C GLY A 85 -16.90 31.70 -15.36
N GLY A 86 -15.99 31.51 -16.32
CA GLY A 86 -15.56 30.20 -16.82
C GLY A 86 -14.26 29.72 -16.19
N VAL A 87 -14.02 28.40 -16.29
CA VAL A 87 -12.73 27.79 -15.95
C VAL A 87 -12.07 27.30 -17.24
N ALA A 88 -10.91 27.86 -17.56
CA ALA A 88 -10.06 27.40 -18.64
C ALA A 88 -9.09 26.32 -18.12
N ARG A 89 -8.76 25.36 -18.97
CA ARG A 89 -7.77 24.32 -18.70
C ARG A 89 -6.65 24.35 -19.73
N GLN A 90 -5.41 24.24 -19.26
CA GLN A 90 -4.22 24.09 -20.11
C GLN A 90 -3.44 22.85 -19.67
N PHE A 91 -3.23 21.91 -20.58
CA PHE A 91 -2.43 20.72 -20.34
C PHE A 91 -0.94 21.02 -20.50
N GLU A 92 -0.13 20.50 -19.59
CA GLU A 92 1.33 20.60 -19.64
C GLU A 92 1.95 19.30 -20.19
N THR A 93 3.27 19.17 -20.13
CA THR A 93 3.95 17.93 -20.54
C THR A 93 3.68 16.81 -19.54
N ALA A 94 3.34 15.62 -20.06
CA ALA A 94 3.16 14.42 -19.24
C ALA A 94 4.42 14.12 -18.41
N ALA A 95 4.22 13.82 -17.13
CA ALA A 95 5.27 13.37 -16.24
C ALA A 95 5.69 11.93 -16.59
N PRO A 96 6.86 11.47 -16.11
CA PRO A 96 7.22 10.05 -16.17
C PRO A 96 6.17 9.18 -15.45
N PRO A 97 6.02 7.90 -15.85
CA PRO A 97 5.11 6.98 -15.19
C PRO A 97 5.46 6.82 -13.70
N ARG A 98 4.42 6.64 -12.88
CA ARG A 98 4.53 6.24 -11.48
C ARG A 98 3.78 4.93 -11.26
N LEU A 99 4.35 4.09 -10.40
CA LEU A 99 3.75 2.85 -9.96
C LEU A 99 3.27 3.05 -8.52
N THR A 100 1.96 2.94 -8.32
CA THR A 100 1.35 2.90 -7.00
C THR A 100 1.09 1.45 -6.64
N VAL A 101 1.59 1.03 -5.48
CA VAL A 101 1.34 -0.29 -4.91
C VAL A 101 0.55 -0.12 -3.62
N THR A 102 -0.45 -0.96 -3.44
CA THR A 102 -1.17 -1.14 -2.17
C THR A 102 -0.93 -2.56 -1.70
N LEU A 103 -0.50 -2.70 -0.45
CA LEU A 103 -0.37 -3.97 0.25
C LEU A 103 -1.25 -3.93 1.49
N THR A 104 -2.25 -4.79 1.52
CA THR A 104 -3.12 -4.98 2.67
C THR A 104 -2.81 -6.34 3.29
N LEU A 105 -2.57 -6.37 4.61
CA LEU A 105 -2.37 -7.58 5.41
C LEU A 105 -3.45 -7.64 6.47
N SER A 106 -4.16 -8.75 6.58
CA SER A 106 -5.17 -8.94 7.62
C SER A 106 -4.96 -10.25 8.36
N GLY A 107 -5.25 -10.27 9.65
CA GLY A 107 -5.13 -11.47 10.47
C GLY A 107 -5.65 -11.29 11.87
N HIS A 108 -5.65 -12.38 12.63
CA HIS A 108 -6.08 -12.36 14.03
C HIS A 108 -5.01 -11.73 14.96
N ALA A 109 -5.36 -11.55 16.23
CA ALA A 109 -4.51 -10.89 17.24
C ALA A 109 -3.06 -11.41 17.25
N GLN A 110 -2.85 -12.73 17.20
CA GLN A 110 -1.51 -13.32 17.21
C GLN A 110 -0.67 -12.88 16.00
N PHE A 111 -1.27 -12.83 14.80
CA PHE A 111 -0.61 -12.34 13.60
C PHE A 111 -0.26 -10.85 13.74
N CYS A 112 -1.22 -10.05 14.20
CA CYS A 112 -1.06 -8.61 14.35
C CYS A 112 0.06 -8.25 15.34
N GLU A 113 0.10 -8.92 16.50
CA GLU A 113 1.13 -8.71 17.51
C GLU A 113 2.52 -9.08 16.97
N ALA A 114 2.64 -10.21 16.27
CA ALA A 114 3.91 -10.65 15.70
C ALA A 114 4.41 -9.68 14.63
N LEU A 115 3.53 -9.22 13.73
CA LEU A 115 3.88 -8.30 12.64
C LEU A 115 4.36 -6.95 13.19
N ARG A 116 3.63 -6.40 14.18
CA ARG A 116 4.03 -5.16 14.88
C ARG A 116 5.39 -5.30 15.54
N ALA A 117 5.64 -6.42 16.22
CA ALA A 117 6.90 -6.66 16.90
C ALA A 117 8.11 -6.75 15.95
N GLU A 118 7.95 -7.38 14.78
CA GLU A 118 9.03 -7.51 13.80
C GLU A 118 9.35 -6.18 13.08
N PHE A 119 8.30 -5.51 12.60
CA PHE A 119 8.43 -4.34 11.73
C PHE A 119 8.35 -3.01 12.49
N GLY A 120 8.07 -3.03 13.79
CA GLY A 120 7.97 -1.83 14.61
C GLY A 120 6.78 -0.95 14.25
N LEU A 121 5.65 -1.58 13.91
CA LEU A 121 4.42 -0.90 13.50
C LEU A 121 3.63 -0.44 14.75
N GLU A 122 3.03 0.75 14.68
CA GLU A 122 2.22 1.35 15.77
C GLU A 122 0.77 0.86 15.80
#